data_AF-A0A661XCC2-F1
#
_entry.id   AF-A0A661XCC2-F1
#
_cell.length_a   1.000
_cell.length_b   1.000
_cell.length_c   1.000
_cell.angle_alpha   90.00
_cell.angle_beta   90.00
_cell.angle_gamma   90.00
#
_symmetry.space_group_name_H-M   'P 1'
#
loop_
_entity.id
_entity.type
_entity.pdbx_description
1 polymer ?
#
loop_
_entity_poly.entity_id
_entity_poly.type
_entity_poly.pdbx_seq_one_letter_code
_entity_poly.pdbx_strand_id
1 'polypeptide(L)' 'RLYYGGEKMRRKALGVREIRPFIEEIVEQKIIEIFGDPDSGLELKDDVKKRLMQMLKKRKRKGIPIEKVAKEIGLEW' A
#
# COMPACT_ATOMS: atom_id res chain seq x y z
N ARG A 1 33.38 7.61 -37.72
CA ARG A 1 33.83 6.98 -36.45
C ARG A 1 33.06 7.65 -35.32
N LEU A 2 31.99 7.02 -34.86
CA LEU A 2 31.17 7.51 -33.74
C LEU A 2 31.32 6.49 -32.60
N TYR A 3 31.96 6.90 -31.52
CA TYR A 3 32.09 6.09 -30.31
C TYR A 3 30.77 6.20 -29.54
N TYR A 4 29.92 5.17 -29.62
CA TYR A 4 28.88 4.98 -28.61
C TYR A 4 29.54 4.39 -27.36
N GLY A 5 29.65 5.21 -26.32
CA GLY A 5 30.03 4.77 -24.98
C GLY A 5 29.02 3.75 -24.50
N GLY A 6 29.39 2.47 -24.58
CA GLY A 6 28.62 1.38 -24.03
C GLY A 6 28.73 1.38 -22.52
N GLU A 7 27.86 2.11 -21.83
CA GLU A 7 27.52 1.77 -20.45
C GLU A 7 26.92 0.36 -20.46
N LYS A 8 27.75 -0.63 -20.13
CA LYS A 8 27.29 -1.97 -19.81
C LYS A 8 26.40 -1.87 -18.57
N MET A 9 25.08 -1.75 -18.76
CA MET A 9 24.11 -2.10 -17.72
C MET A 9 24.36 -3.56 -17.32
N ARG A 10 25.02 -3.75 -16.18
CA ARG A 10 25.23 -5.06 -15.58
C ARG A 10 23.89 -5.53 -15.04
N ARG A 11 23.18 -6.36 -15.81
CA ARG A 11 21.96 -7.04 -15.34
C ARG A 11 22.36 -7.94 -14.16
N LYS A 12 21.95 -7.58 -12.94
CA LYS A 12 22.03 -8.47 -11.79
C LYS A 12 20.89 -9.48 -11.93
N ALA A 13 21.22 -10.76 -12.12
CA ALA A 13 20.23 -11.81 -11.98
C ALA A 13 19.82 -11.86 -10.50
N LEU A 14 18.53 -11.64 -10.24
CA LEU A 14 17.97 -11.80 -8.89
C LEU A 14 17.83 -13.31 -8.63
N GLY A 15 18.29 -13.76 -7.47
CA GLY A 15 18.04 -15.12 -7.01
C GLY A 15 16.58 -15.32 -6.63
N VAL A 16 16.16 -16.58 -6.52
CA VAL A 16 14.77 -16.96 -6.16
C VAL A 16 14.30 -16.26 -4.88
N ARG A 17 15.18 -16.11 -3.88
CA ARG A 17 14.87 -15.41 -2.62
C ARG A 17 14.60 -13.92 -2.81
N GLU A 18 15.27 -13.29 -3.76
CA GLU A 18 15.08 -11.87 -4.08
C GLU A 18 13.81 -11.67 -4.91
N ILE A 19 13.43 -12.63 -5.76
CA ILE A 19 12.23 -12.55 -6.62
C ILE A 19 10.94 -12.86 -5.85
N ARG A 20 11.00 -13.79 -4.90
CA ARG A 20 9.81 -14.32 -4.20
C ARG A 20 8.89 -13.23 -3.61
N PRO A 21 9.37 -12.19 -2.91
CA PRO A 21 8.50 -11.15 -2.35
C PRO A 21 7.71 -10.39 -3.42
N PHE A 22 8.32 -10.14 -4.59
CA PHE A 22 7.64 -9.46 -5.70
C PHE A 22 6.52 -10.32 -6.26
N ILE A 23 6.72 -11.63 -6.36
CA ILE A 23 5.67 -12.55 -6.82
C ILE A 23 4.53 -12.61 -5.80
N GLU A 24 4.84 -12.69 -4.51
CA GLU A 24 3.82 -12.66 -3.44
C GLU A 24 2.99 -11.38 -3.51
N GLU A 25 3.63 -10.22 -3.68
CA GLU A 25 2.95 -8.94 -3.84
C GLU A 25 2.06 -8.89 -5.10
N ILE A 26 2.57 -9.33 -6.25
CA ILE A 26 1.80 -9.34 -7.50
C ILE A 26 0.58 -10.26 -7.37
N VAL A 27 0.74 -11.42 -6.74
CA VAL A 27 -0.38 -12.36 -6.52
C VAL A 27 -1.42 -11.74 -5.61
N GLU A 28 -1.02 -11.14 -4.50
CA GLU A 28 -1.94 -10.43 -3.58
C GLU A 28 -2.70 -9.32 -4.31
N GLN A 29 -1.99 -8.48 -5.08
CA GLN A 29 -2.61 -7.42 -5.88
C GLN A 29 -3.64 -7.98 -6.86
N LYS A 30 -3.32 -9.07 -7.57
CA LYS A 30 -4.27 -9.69 -8.52
C LYS A 30 -5.46 -10.35 -7.85
N ILE A 31 -5.30 -10.90 -6.65
CA ILE A 31 -6.42 -11.42 -5.87
C ILE A 31 -7.37 -10.27 -5.49
N ILE A 32 -6.83 -9.17 -4.95
CA ILE A 32 -7.63 -8.00 -4.57
C ILE A 32 -8.32 -7.36 -5.79
N GLU A 33 -7.63 -7.25 -6.93
CA GLU A 33 -8.23 -6.72 -8.16
C GLU A 33 -9.43 -7.55 -8.65
N ILE A 34 -9.38 -8.87 -8.52
CA ILE A 34 -10.43 -9.78 -9.02
C ILE A 34 -11.57 -9.94 -8.02
N PHE A 35 -11.26 -10.11 -6.74
CA PHE A 35 -12.23 -10.47 -5.72
C PHE A 35 -12.64 -9.30 -4.82
N GLY A 36 -11.92 -8.17 -4.90
CA GLY A 36 -12.11 -7.03 -4.01
C GLY A 36 -11.47 -7.23 -2.64
N ASP A 37 -11.73 -6.27 -1.75
CA ASP A 37 -11.34 -6.36 -0.34
C ASP A 37 -12.20 -7.44 0.35
N PRO A 38 -11.58 -8.50 0.93
CA PRO A 38 -12.32 -9.56 1.63
C PRO A 38 -13.09 -9.04 2.86
N ASP A 39 -12.69 -7.90 3.43
CA ASP A 39 -13.37 -7.29 4.56
C ASP A 39 -14.52 -6.36 4.13
N SER A 40 -14.72 -6.16 2.83
CA SER A 40 -15.79 -5.30 2.30
C SER A 40 -17.17 -5.79 2.74
N GLY A 41 -17.96 -4.89 3.32
CA GLY A 41 -19.30 -5.18 3.84
C GLY A 41 -19.32 -5.85 5.22
N LEU A 42 -18.16 -6.15 5.83
CA LEU A 42 -18.12 -6.62 7.20
C LEU A 42 -18.29 -5.49 8.21
N GLU A 43 -18.99 -5.77 9.29
CA GLU A 43 -19.09 -4.86 10.42
C GLU A 43 -18.02 -5.13 11.48
N LEU A 44 -17.53 -4.05 12.09
CA LEU A 44 -16.69 -4.16 13.28
C LEU A 44 -17.48 -4.78 14.44
N LYS A 45 -16.83 -5.69 15.17
CA LYS A 45 -17.34 -6.23 16.44
C LYS A 45 -17.56 -5.12 17.47
N ASP A 46 -18.55 -5.29 18.34
CA ASP A 46 -18.96 -4.26 19.30
C ASP A 46 -17.86 -3.85 20.29
N ASP A 47 -17.03 -4.78 20.73
CA ASP A 47 -15.89 -4.53 21.60
C ASP A 47 -14.83 -3.68 20.91
N VAL A 48 -14.56 -3.96 19.63
CA VAL A 48 -13.66 -3.18 18.78
C VAL A 48 -14.21 -1.77 18.56
N LYS A 49 -15.49 -1.63 18.21
CA LYS A 49 -16.18 -0.32 18.09
C LYS A 49 -16.04 0.49 19.37
N LYS A 50 -16.36 -0.11 20.53
CA LYS A 50 -16.26 0.56 21.86
C LYS A 50 -14.83 1.04 22.15
N ARG A 51 -13.83 0.19 21.91
CA ARG A 51 -12.41 0.53 22.12
C ARG A 51 -11.98 1.71 21.25
N LEU A 52 -12.30 1.67 19.95
CA LEU A 52 -11.96 2.74 19.02
C LEU A 52 -12.61 4.07 19.41
N MET A 53 -13.88 4.05 19.81
CA MET A 53 -14.58 5.25 20.27
C MET A 53 -13.94 5.85 21.54
N GLN A 54 -13.50 5.02 22.48
CA GLN A 54 -12.76 5.50 23.65
C GLN A 54 -11.41 6.13 23.26
N MET A 55 -10.69 5.53 22.32
CA MET A 55 -9.42 6.09 21.82
C MET A 55 -9.63 7.43 21.11
N LEU A 56 -10.68 7.56 20.30
CA LEU A 56 -11.04 8.80 19.61
C LEU A 56 -11.39 9.91 20.61
N LYS A 57 -12.16 9.60 21.66
CA LYS A 57 -12.49 10.56 22.74
C LYS A 57 -11.27 11.04 23.52
N LYS A 58 -10.28 10.17 23.72
CA LYS A 58 -9.03 10.48 24.45
C LYS A 58 -8.00 11.20 23.58
N ARG A 59 -8.22 11.32 22.27
CA ARG A 59 -7.26 11.90 21.34
C ARG A 59 -7.16 13.40 21.56
N LYS A 60 -5.97 13.88 21.94
CA LYS A 60 -5.71 15.32 22.16
C LYS A 60 -5.51 16.10 20.85
N ARG A 61 -5.16 15.43 19.76
CA ARG A 61 -4.94 16.04 18.43
C ARG A 61 -6.06 15.65 17.48
N LYS A 62 -6.63 16.64 16.80
CA LYS A 62 -7.54 16.40 15.66
C LYS A 62 -6.75 15.73 14.52
N GLY A 63 -7.44 14.89 13.74
CA GLY A 63 -6.87 14.31 12.51
C GLY A 63 -6.63 15.39 11.46
N ILE A 64 -5.93 15.01 10.40
CA ILE A 64 -5.77 15.83 9.19
C ILE A 64 -6.93 15.45 8.24
N PRO A 65 -7.62 16.42 7.61
CA PRO A 65 -8.60 16.12 6.57
C PRO A 65 -7.98 15.29 5.45
N ILE A 66 -8.72 14.29 4.96
CA ILE A 66 -8.21 13.34 3.96
C ILE A 66 -7.85 14.04 2.65
N GLU A 67 -8.58 15.09 2.29
CA GLU A 67 -8.37 15.91 1.10
C GLU A 67 -7.01 16.60 1.13
N LYS A 68 -6.58 17.04 2.33
CA LYS A 68 -5.25 17.64 2.50
C LYS A 68 -4.14 16.62 2.27
N VAL A 69 -4.32 15.41 2.81
CA VAL A 69 -3.35 14.32 2.62
C VAL A 69 -3.31 13.91 1.15
N ALA A 70 -4.47 13.69 0.52
CA ALA A 70 -4.58 13.32 -0.90
C ALA A 70 -3.83 14.32 -1.80
N LYS A 71 -4.01 15.62 -1.56
CA LYS A 71 -3.27 16.67 -2.27
C LYS A 71 -1.74 16.60 -2.06
N GLU A 72 -1.29 16.29 -0.84
CA GLU A 72 0.15 16.18 -0.53
C GLU A 72 0.81 14.97 -1.23
N ILE A 73 0.06 13.90 -1.47
CA ILE A 73 0.57 12.68 -2.12
C ILE A 73 0.16 12.54 -3.59
N GLY A 74 -0.51 13.54 -4.16
CA GLY A 74 -0.90 13.55 -5.58
C GLY A 74 -2.03 12.58 -5.94
N LEU A 75 -2.91 12.26 -4.99
CA LEU A 75 -4.11 11.46 -5.25
C LEU A 75 -5.34 12.35 -5.45
N GLU A 76 -6.25 11.93 -6.32
CA GLU A 76 -7.60 12.49 -6.43
C GLU A 76 -8.50 11.86 -5.35
N TRP A 77 -9.35 12.67 -4.72
CA TRP A 77 -10.29 12.28 -3.67
C TRP A 77 -11.70 12.76 -4.01
#